data_AF-A0A2I1F388-F1
#
_entry.id   AF-A0A2I1F388-F1
#
_cell.length_a   1.000
_cell.length_b   1.000
_cell.length_c   1.000
_cell.angle_alpha   90.00
_cell.angle_beta   90.00
_cell.angle_gamma   90.00
#
_symmetry.space_group_name_H-M   'P 1'
#
loop_
_entity.id
_entity.type
_entity.pdbx_description
1 polymer ?
#
loop_
_entity_poly.entity_id
_entity_poly.type
_entity_poly.pdbx_seq_one_letter_code
_entity_poly.pdbx_strand_id
1 'polypeptide(L)'
;MYFFALHRWCQYFRSHWLSYAPILNITTYVPDGDNGPNYPEAFGHFTFGNDQVKHRFLRNPIFVNDHYCTYKSPNETNPYVSYWKYNEDVRPKPGTWVGIWLAIYWGCYYDHYFEISCCHKNVFLNSYVDG
;
A
#
# COMPACT_ATOMS: atom_id res chain seq x y z
N MET A 1 5.48 -32.05 22.55
CA MET A 1 4.34 -31.55 21.79
C MET A 1 4.62 -30.10 21.45
N TYR A 2 5.24 -29.85 20.29
CA TYR A 2 5.60 -28.49 19.85
C TYR A 2 4.57 -28.05 18.81
N PHE A 3 3.74 -27.08 19.17
CA PHE A 3 2.80 -26.42 18.26
C PHE A 3 3.48 -25.20 17.62
N PHE A 4 3.52 -25.22 16.29
CA PHE A 4 3.79 -24.19 15.30
C PHE A 4 4.16 -22.77 15.78
N ALA A 5 5.40 -22.35 15.52
CA ALA A 5 5.78 -20.95 15.37
C ALA A 5 6.04 -20.64 13.89
N LEU A 6 4.98 -20.30 13.15
CA LEU A 6 5.05 -19.92 11.73
C LEU A 6 4.15 -18.70 11.45
N HIS A 7 4.27 -17.61 12.22
CA HIS A 7 3.56 -16.35 11.96
C HIS A 7 4.38 -15.11 12.36
N ARG A 8 5.56 -14.90 11.75
CA ARG A 8 6.32 -13.65 11.91
C ARG A 8 6.59 -12.88 10.60
N TRP A 9 6.00 -13.26 9.46
CA TRP A 9 6.50 -12.75 8.16
C TRP A 9 5.48 -12.50 7.03
N CYS A 10 4.17 -12.49 7.29
CA CYS A 10 3.21 -12.20 6.21
C CYS A 10 2.88 -10.72 6.14
N GLN A 11 3.70 -9.94 5.42
CA GLN A 11 3.24 -8.64 4.90
C GLN A 11 2.05 -8.92 3.97
N TYR A 12 0.91 -8.27 4.19
CA TYR A 12 -0.32 -8.52 3.46
C TYR A 12 -0.68 -7.30 2.60
N PHE A 13 -0.77 -7.51 1.29
CA PHE A 13 -1.18 -6.49 0.32
C PHE A 13 -2.31 -7.07 -0.52
N ARG A 14 -3.51 -6.50 -0.40
CA ARG A 14 -4.70 -6.91 -1.14
C ARG A 14 -5.25 -5.73 -1.93
N SER A 15 -5.78 -6.05 -3.10
CA SER A 15 -6.53 -5.14 -3.96
C SER A 15 -7.98 -5.57 -4.07
N HIS A 16 -8.87 -4.61 -4.28
CA HIS A 16 -10.26 -4.85 -4.69
C HIS A 16 -10.70 -3.75 -5.64
N TRP A 17 -11.10 -4.12 -6.86
CA TRP A 17 -11.58 -3.21 -7.88
C TRP A 17 -13.09 -3.00 -7.70
N LEU A 18 -13.57 -1.76 -7.72
CA LEU A 18 -15.02 -1.51 -7.71
C LEU A 18 -15.60 -1.69 -9.11
N SER A 19 -16.62 -2.54 -9.26
CA SER A 19 -17.27 -2.83 -10.54
C SER A 19 -18.17 -1.70 -11.07
N TYR A 20 -18.51 -0.73 -10.23
CA TYR A 20 -19.38 0.39 -10.60
C TYR A 20 -18.67 1.76 -10.68
N ALA A 21 -17.37 1.82 -10.38
CA ALA A 21 -16.62 3.07 -10.36
C ALA A 21 -15.11 2.85 -10.63
N PRO A 22 -14.39 3.86 -11.15
CA PRO A 22 -12.95 3.76 -11.39
C PRO A 22 -12.18 3.97 -10.08
N ILE A 23 -12.38 3.05 -9.13
CA ILE A 23 -11.81 3.07 -7.80
C ILE A 23 -11.14 1.73 -7.51
N LEU A 24 -9.89 1.80 -7.09
CA LEU A 24 -9.12 0.68 -6.58
C LEU A 24 -8.99 0.81 -5.06
N ASN A 25 -9.50 -0.17 -4.33
CA ASN A 25 -9.30 -0.26 -2.89
C ASN A 25 -8.04 -1.10 -2.67
N ILE A 26 -7.13 -0.60 -1.84
CA ILE A 26 -5.98 -1.38 -1.38
C ILE A 26 -6.03 -1.54 0.13
N THR A 27 -5.63 -2.72 0.59
CA THR A 27 -5.40 -3.02 2.00
C THR A 27 -3.94 -3.37 2.16
N THR A 28 -3.25 -2.63 3.01
CA THR A 28 -1.82 -2.81 3.28
C THR A 28 -1.61 -3.13 4.75
N TYR A 29 -0.78 -4.12 5.01
CA TYR A 29 -0.33 -4.48 6.34
C TYR A 29 1.20 -4.43 6.39
N VAL A 30 1.74 -3.87 7.46
CA VAL A 30 3.17 -3.89 7.76
C VAL A 30 3.36 -4.71 9.03
N PRO A 31 4.22 -5.75 9.04
CA PRO A 31 4.47 -6.52 10.26
C PRO A 31 5.15 -5.67 11.33
N ASP A 32 4.81 -5.93 12.58
CA ASP A 32 5.45 -5.30 13.74
C ASP A 32 6.95 -5.60 13.75
N GLY A 33 7.72 -4.61 14.20
CA GLY A 33 9.17 -4.72 14.33
C GLY A 33 9.59 -4.98 15.77
N ASP A 34 10.89 -5.09 16.00
CA ASP A 34 11.44 -5.25 17.35
C ASP A 34 11.17 -4.04 18.25
N ASN A 35 10.86 -2.88 17.65
CA ASN A 35 10.55 -1.63 18.35
C ASN A 35 9.03 -1.40 18.56
N GLY A 36 8.21 -2.44 18.39
CA GLY A 36 6.76 -2.38 18.59
C GLY A 36 5.94 -2.33 17.29
N PRO A 37 4.67 -1.89 17.37
CA PRO A 37 3.76 -1.95 16.25
C PRO A 37 4.18 -1.02 15.11
N ASN A 38 4.07 -1.52 13.88
CA ASN A 38 4.28 -0.71 12.68
C ASN A 38 2.93 -0.39 12.02
N TYR A 39 2.90 0.73 11.30
CA TYR A 39 1.74 1.16 10.53
C TYR A 39 2.17 1.52 9.11
N PRO A 40 1.29 1.37 8.10
CA PRO A 40 1.53 1.96 6.80
C PRO A 40 1.43 3.48 6.92
N GLU A 41 2.56 4.17 6.87
CA GLU A 41 2.65 5.62 7.16
C GLU A 41 2.69 6.46 5.87
N ALA A 42 3.33 5.95 4.82
CA ALA A 42 3.35 6.62 3.51
C ALA A 42 3.33 5.61 2.37
N PHE A 43 2.85 6.05 1.21
CA PHE A 43 2.86 5.28 -0.03
C PHE A 43 3.58 6.05 -1.13
N GLY A 44 4.30 5.34 -1.99
CA GLY A 44 4.99 5.92 -3.13
C GLY A 44 5.05 4.97 -4.32
N HIS A 45 5.54 5.47 -5.45
CA HIS A 45 5.72 4.70 -6.70
C HIS A 45 4.48 3.88 -7.11
N PHE A 46 3.28 4.35 -6.74
CA PHE A 46 2.06 3.58 -6.86
C PHE A 46 1.53 3.62 -8.28
N THR A 47 1.53 2.46 -8.94
CA THR A 47 1.08 2.29 -10.32
C THR A 47 0.32 0.98 -10.48
N PHE A 48 -0.54 0.91 -11.50
CA PHE A 48 -1.07 -0.35 -12.00
C PHE A 48 -0.92 -0.44 -13.51
N GLY A 49 -0.95 -1.66 -14.04
CA GLY A 49 -1.01 -1.87 -15.47
C GLY A 49 -0.78 -3.30 -15.93
N ASN A 50 -1.06 -3.51 -17.20
CA ASN A 50 -0.76 -4.70 -17.99
C ASN A 50 -0.43 -4.25 -19.43
N ASP A 51 -0.48 -5.16 -20.40
CA ASP A 51 -0.15 -4.85 -21.80
C ASP A 51 -1.15 -3.89 -22.47
N GLN A 52 -2.34 -3.70 -21.88
CA GLN A 52 -3.43 -2.91 -22.48
C GLN A 52 -3.62 -1.56 -21.78
N VAL A 53 -3.49 -1.53 -20.46
CA VAL A 53 -3.74 -0.34 -19.64
C VAL A 53 -2.60 -0.07 -18.68
N LYS A 54 -2.30 1.21 -18.44
CA LYS A 54 -1.31 1.62 -17.44
C LYS A 54 -1.75 2.92 -16.80
N HIS A 55 -1.62 2.99 -15.48
CA HIS A 55 -1.96 4.17 -14.71
C HIS A 55 -0.97 4.38 -13.57
N ARG A 56 -0.73 5.66 -13.23
CA ARG A 56 0.12 6.05 -12.11
C ARG A 56 -0.68 6.92 -11.17
N PHE A 57 -0.87 6.43 -9.95
CA PHE A 57 -1.46 7.21 -8.86
C PHE A 57 -0.42 8.15 -8.26
N LEU A 58 0.76 7.62 -7.91
CA LEU A 58 1.79 8.36 -7.20
C LEU A 58 3.13 8.30 -7.94
N ARG A 59 3.72 9.47 -8.15
CA ARG A 59 5.12 9.59 -8.57
C ARG A 59 6.04 9.72 -7.37
N ASN A 60 5.69 10.63 -6.46
CA ASN A 60 6.41 10.88 -5.22
C ASN A 60 5.65 10.25 -4.05
N PRO A 61 6.34 9.88 -2.96
CA PRO A 61 5.69 9.40 -1.76
C PRO A 61 4.76 10.47 -1.16
N ILE A 62 3.62 10.03 -0.63
CA ILE A 62 2.71 10.84 0.18
C ILE A 62 2.41 10.11 1.48
N PHE A 63 2.25 10.86 2.57
CA PHE A 63 1.77 10.29 3.82
C PHE A 63 0.30 9.87 3.70
N VAL A 64 -0.03 8.78 4.38
CA VAL A 64 -1.36 8.19 4.46
C VAL A 64 -1.65 7.83 5.92
N ASN A 65 -2.83 7.25 6.19
CA ASN A 65 -3.19 6.77 7.54
C ASN A 65 -3.11 7.86 8.64
N ASP A 66 -3.31 9.14 8.26
CA ASP A 66 -3.20 10.30 9.15
C ASP A 66 -1.82 10.47 9.82
N HIS A 67 -0.77 9.99 9.14
CA HIS A 67 0.62 10.15 9.57
C HIS A 67 1.27 11.40 8.99
N TYR A 68 2.20 12.00 9.72
CA TYR A 68 3.15 13.01 9.23
C TYR A 68 4.46 12.89 10.01
N CYS A 69 5.59 13.39 9.49
CA CYS A 69 6.87 13.25 10.19
C CYS A 69 6.91 13.82 11.61
N THR A 70 6.11 14.86 11.90
CA THR A 70 6.03 15.48 13.23
C THR A 70 4.86 14.96 14.06
N TYR A 71 3.99 14.10 13.50
CA TYR A 71 2.75 13.70 14.13
C TYR A 71 2.36 12.27 13.77
N LYS A 72 2.20 11.44 14.80
CA LYS A 72 1.62 10.11 14.67
C LYS A 72 0.21 10.14 15.24
N SER A 73 -0.78 9.84 14.41
CA SER A 73 -2.18 9.81 14.83
C SER A 73 -2.42 8.63 15.77
N PRO A 74 -3.14 8.79 16.89
CA PRO A 74 -3.54 7.65 17.71
C PRO A 74 -4.55 6.73 16.99
N ASN A 75 -5.07 7.15 15.83
CA ASN A 75 -6.03 6.41 15.03
C ASN A 75 -5.39 5.68 13.85
N GLU A 76 -4.05 5.58 13.79
CA GLU A 76 -3.37 4.78 12.77
C GLU A 76 -3.85 3.33 12.81
N THR A 77 -4.22 2.80 11.65
CA THR A 77 -4.73 1.44 11.52
C THR A 77 -3.73 0.53 10.83
N ASN A 78 -3.68 -0.73 11.24
CA ASN A 78 -2.92 -1.78 10.59
C ASN A 78 -3.68 -3.11 10.75
N PRO A 79 -4.24 -3.69 9.68
CA PRO A 79 -4.15 -3.29 8.28
C PRO A 79 -4.84 -1.95 7.97
N TYR A 80 -4.23 -1.16 7.07
CA TYR A 80 -4.77 0.11 6.58
C TYR A 80 -5.48 -0.09 5.24
N VAL A 81 -6.67 0.51 5.10
CA VAL A 81 -7.45 0.49 3.86
C VAL A 81 -7.47 1.89 3.25
N SER A 82 -7.18 1.99 1.96
CA SER A 82 -7.25 3.25 1.21
C SER A 82 -7.89 3.08 -0.16
N TYR A 83 -8.44 4.18 -0.68
CA TYR A 83 -9.25 4.23 -1.90
C TYR A 83 -8.58 5.13 -2.92
N TRP A 84 -8.38 4.61 -4.13
CA TRP A 84 -7.60 5.27 -5.17
C TRP A 84 -8.43 5.42 -6.44
N LYS A 85 -8.84 6.66 -6.71
CA LYS A 85 -9.57 7.00 -7.92
C LYS A 85 -8.62 7.08 -9.11
N TYR A 86 -9.03 6.55 -10.25
CA TYR A 86 -8.34 6.67 -11.53
C TYR A 86 -9.30 7.14 -12.64
N ASN A 87 -8.79 7.39 -13.84
CA ASN A 87 -9.63 7.78 -14.98
C ASN A 87 -10.36 6.53 -15.54
N GLU A 88 -11.67 6.64 -15.81
CA GLU A 88 -12.47 5.59 -16.44
C GLU A 88 -11.85 5.08 -17.75
N ASP A 89 -11.18 5.95 -18.52
CA ASP A 89 -10.56 5.58 -19.80
C ASP A 89 -9.46 4.50 -19.69
N VAL A 90 -8.83 4.39 -18.51
CA VAL A 90 -7.77 3.40 -18.24
C VAL A 90 -8.26 2.26 -17.36
N ARG A 91 -9.58 2.12 -17.21
CA ARG A 91 -10.18 1.08 -16.41
C ARG A 91 -9.88 -0.30 -16.99
N PRO A 92 -9.25 -1.20 -16.22
CA PRO A 92 -9.05 -2.56 -16.67
C PRO A 92 -10.39 -3.25 -16.96
N LYS A 93 -10.41 -4.08 -18.00
CA LYS A 93 -11.61 -4.87 -18.32
C LYS A 93 -11.85 -5.92 -17.23
N PRO A 94 -13.11 -6.15 -16.82
CA PRO A 94 -13.45 -7.31 -15.99
C PRO A 94 -12.91 -8.61 -16.58
N GLY A 95 -12.44 -9.51 -15.72
CA GLY A 95 -11.88 -10.79 -16.14
C GLY A 95 -10.41 -10.74 -16.57
N THR A 96 -9.74 -9.61 -16.37
CA THR A 96 -8.31 -9.46 -16.69
C THR A 96 -7.45 -9.43 -15.43
N TRP A 97 -6.15 -9.71 -15.63
CA TRP A 97 -5.13 -9.53 -14.61
C TRP A 97 -4.37 -8.24 -14.82
N VAL A 98 -4.07 -7.54 -13.73
CA VAL A 98 -3.37 -6.27 -13.71
C VAL A 98 -2.30 -6.31 -12.63
N GLY A 99 -1.08 -5.97 -13.01
CA GLY A 99 0.01 -5.78 -12.06
C GLY A 99 -0.19 -4.49 -11.27
N ILE A 100 -0.02 -4.55 -9.95
CA ILE A 100 -0.02 -3.38 -9.07
C ILE A 100 1.35 -3.29 -8.41
N TRP A 101 2.01 -2.15 -8.54
CA TRP A 101 3.29 -1.84 -7.90
C TRP A 101 3.09 -0.71 -6.90
N LEU A 102 3.53 -0.91 -5.67
CA LEU A 102 3.38 0.05 -4.57
C LEU A 102 4.63 0.03 -3.69
N ALA A 103 5.18 1.19 -3.34
CA ALA A 103 6.16 1.34 -2.28
C ALA A 103 5.41 1.67 -0.99
N ILE A 104 5.54 0.82 0.03
CA ILE A 104 4.98 1.04 1.37
C ILE A 104 6.10 1.51 2.28
N TYR A 105 5.87 2.61 3.00
CA TYR A 105 6.82 3.19 3.95
C TYR A 105 6.24 3.15 5.37
N TRP A 106 7.11 2.92 6.35
CA TRP A 106 6.78 2.88 7.78
C TRP A 106 8.00 3.26 8.63
N GLY A 107 7.79 3.58 9.90
CA GLY A 107 8.87 3.97 10.79
C GLY A 107 9.60 5.22 10.31
N CYS A 108 8.86 6.17 9.75
CA CYS A 108 9.36 7.44 9.25
C CYS A 108 9.78 8.36 10.40
N TYR A 109 10.92 9.03 10.23
CA TYR A 109 11.46 10.02 11.16
C TYR A 109 12.27 11.08 10.40
N TYR A 110 12.49 12.24 11.04
CA TYR A 110 13.48 13.21 10.56
C TYR A 110 14.87 12.75 10.97
N ASP A 111 15.76 12.63 9.99
CA ASP A 111 17.16 12.39 10.27
C ASP A 111 17.89 13.67 10.70
N HIS A 112 19.20 13.56 10.94
CA HIS A 112 20.04 14.68 11.36
C HIS A 112 20.15 15.81 10.34
N TYR A 113 19.75 15.60 9.08
CA TYR A 113 19.78 16.57 7.99
C TYR A 113 18.41 17.15 7.66
N PHE A 114 17.39 16.91 8.50
CA PHE A 114 15.98 17.25 8.23
C PHE A 114 15.41 16.55 7.00
N GLU A 115 16.03 15.44 6.57
CA GLU A 115 15.49 14.58 5.53
C GLU A 115 14.56 13.54 6.16
N ILE A 116 13.55 13.14 5.40
CA ILE A 116 12.59 12.13 5.83
C ILE A 116 13.20 10.75 5.54
N SER A 117 13.56 10.03 6.58
CA SER A 117 14.04 8.65 6.49
C SER A 117 12.95 7.70 6.95
N CYS A 118 12.68 6.65 6.16
CA CYS A 118 11.67 5.63 6.46
C CYS A 118 12.19 4.24 6.11
N CYS A 119 11.73 3.23 6.84
CA CYS A 119 11.75 1.87 6.33
C CYS A 119 10.77 1.78 5.15
N HIS A 120 11.13 0.98 4.14
CA HIS A 120 10.28 0.84 2.97
C HIS A 120 10.36 -0.53 2.34
N LYS A 121 9.32 -0.90 1.61
CA LYS A 121 9.31 -2.09 0.77
C LYS A 121 8.44 -1.89 -0.45
N ASN A 122 9.02 -2.21 -1.59
CA ASN A 122 8.30 -2.29 -2.86
C ASN A 122 7.57 -3.62 -2.90
N VAL A 123 6.25 -3.56 -3.08
CA VAL A 123 5.38 -4.72 -3.23
C VAL A 123 4.82 -4.77 -4.64
N PHE A 124 4.64 -5.99 -5.12
CA PHE A 124 3.97 -6.30 -6.38
C PHE A 124 2.82 -7.24 -6.11
N LEU A 125 1.66 -6.97 -6.69
CA LEU A 125 0.49 -7.83 -6.65
C LEU A 125 -0.04 -8.01 -8.07
N ASN A 126 -0.15 -9.25 -8.52
CA ASN A 126 -0.93 -9.57 -9.70
C ASN A 126 -2.40 -9.66 -9.28
N SER A 127 -3.20 -8.67 -9.66
CA SER A 127 -4.56 -8.47 -9.20
C SER A 127 -5.56 -8.86 -10.28
N TYR A 128 -6.56 -9.67 -9.92
CA TYR A 128 -7.67 -9.98 -10.81
C TYR A 128 -8.76 -8.91 -10.69
N VAL A 129 -9.28 -8.49 -11.84
CA VAL A 129 -10.32 -7.47 -11.93
C VAL A 129 -11.67 -8.15 -11.95
N ASP A 130 -12.32 -8.17 -10.79
CA ASP A 130 -13.68 -8.65 -10.64
C ASP A 130 -14.67 -7.71 -11.37
N GLY A 131 -15.69 -8.31 -12.00
CA GLY A 131 -16.71 -7.62 -12.79
C GLY A 131 -17.92 -7.16 -12.00
#